data_AF-A0A436RS65-F1
#
_entry.id   AF-A0A436RS65-F1
#
_cell.length_a   1.000
_cell.length_b   1.000
_cell.length_c   1.000
_cell.angle_alpha   90.00
_cell.angle_beta   90.00
_cell.angle_gamma   90.00
#
_symmetry.space_group_name_H-M   'P 1'
#
loop_
_entity.id
_entity.type
_entity.pdbx_description
1 polymer ?
#
loop_
_entity_poly.entity_id
_entity_poly.type
_entity_poly.pdbx_seq_one_letter_code
_entity_poly.pdbx_strand_id
1 'polypeptide(L)'
;MSKAGSGMFATALDELGAVLARTDEARIDAACAMLAGARRIAVYGCGREALQVKGFAMRLYHLGLPVSVVGDMTTPPLGQEDLFLASSGPGETTTVLT
;
A
#
# COMPACT_ATOMS: atom_id res chain seq x y z
N MET A 1 -1.83 -22.50 30.54
CA MET A 1 -1.10 -21.49 29.75
C MET A 1 -0.77 -22.14 28.41
N SER A 2 -1.44 -21.70 27.34
CA SER A 2 -1.46 -22.41 26.05
C SER A 2 -0.09 -22.40 25.36
N LYS A 3 0.33 -23.56 24.84
CA LYS A 3 1.51 -23.75 23.95
C LYS A 3 1.44 -22.96 22.64
N ALA A 4 0.38 -22.19 22.38
CA ALA A 4 0.15 -21.45 21.14
C ALA A 4 1.11 -20.25 20.91
N GLY A 5 1.88 -19.83 21.92
CA GLY A 5 2.66 -18.59 21.85
C GLY A 5 4.06 -18.69 21.21
N SER A 6 4.73 -19.84 21.25
CA SER A 6 6.17 -19.88 20.92
C SER A 6 6.49 -20.01 19.42
N GLY A 7 5.50 -20.36 18.58
CA GLY A 7 5.68 -20.51 17.13
C GLY A 7 5.13 -19.36 16.29
N MET A 8 4.19 -18.56 16.80
CA MET A 8 3.43 -17.61 15.99
C MET A 8 4.28 -16.47 15.41
N PHE A 9 5.26 -15.97 16.17
CA PHE A 9 6.20 -14.97 15.65
C PHE A 9 7.11 -15.55 14.56
N ALA A 10 7.55 -16.80 14.70
CA ALA A 10 8.34 -17.48 13.67
C ALA A 10 7.51 -17.67 12.40
N THR A 11 6.27 -18.14 12.52
CA THR A 11 5.34 -18.25 11.39
C THR A 11 5.14 -16.92 10.67
N ALA A 12 4.94 -15.82 11.40
CA ALA A 12 4.77 -14.50 10.78
C ALA A 12 6.03 -14.05 10.02
N LEU A 13 7.23 -14.28 10.57
CA LEU A 13 8.48 -13.97 9.89
C LEU A 13 8.70 -14.84 8.65
N ASP A 14 8.36 -16.13 8.72
CA ASP A 14 8.46 -17.06 7.59
C ASP A 14 7.51 -16.66 6.45
N GLU A 15 6.27 -16.27 6.79
CA GLU A 15 5.28 -15.78 5.81
C GLU A 15 5.78 -14.49 5.12
N LEU A 16 6.32 -13.53 5.88
CA LEU A 16 6.91 -12.31 5.31
C LEU A 16 8.09 -12.64 4.40
N GLY A 17 8.99 -13.53 4.82
CA GLY A 17 10.13 -13.97 4.03
C GLY A 17 9.71 -14.63 2.72
N ALA A 18 8.70 -15.51 2.76
CA ALA A 18 8.18 -16.17 1.56
C ALA A 18 7.53 -15.20 0.56
N VAL A 19 6.92 -14.11 1.03
CA VAL A 19 6.38 -13.04 0.16
C VAL A 19 7.52 -12.26 -0.48
N LEU A 20 8.50 -11.82 0.31
CA LEU A 20 9.63 -11.03 -0.19
C LEU A 20 10.48 -11.81 -1.20
N ALA A 21 10.70 -13.11 -0.96
CA ALA A 21 11.46 -13.98 -1.86
C ALA A 21 10.81 -14.15 -3.26
N ARG A 22 9.51 -13.88 -3.40
CA ARG A 22 8.79 -13.93 -4.69
C ARG A 22 8.57 -12.56 -5.31
N THR A 23 8.98 -11.50 -4.62
CA THR A 23 8.80 -10.13 -5.11
C THR A 23 9.92 -9.80 -6.08
N ASP A 24 9.55 -9.33 -7.26
CA ASP A 24 10.49 -8.90 -8.29
C ASP A 24 11.01 -7.49 -7.98
N GLU A 25 12.31 -7.38 -7.67
CA GLU A 25 12.96 -6.11 -7.32
C GLU A 25 12.80 -5.06 -8.43
N ALA A 26 12.84 -5.46 -9.70
CA ALA A 26 12.67 -4.53 -10.81
C ALA A 26 11.27 -3.89 -10.86
N ARG A 27 10.24 -4.62 -10.38
CA ARG A 27 8.88 -4.07 -10.25
C ARG A 27 8.78 -3.09 -9.08
N ILE A 28 9.53 -3.33 -8.01
CA ILE A 28 9.60 -2.40 -6.88
C ILE A 28 10.27 -1.09 -7.33
N ASP A 29 11.39 -1.18 -8.05
CA ASP A 29 12.07 0.00 -8.61
C ASP A 29 11.16 0.77 -9.57
N ALA A 30 10.42 0.07 -10.44
CA ALA A 30 9.45 0.69 -11.33
C ALA A 30 8.32 1.40 -10.55
N ALA A 31 7.79 0.77 -9.49
CA ALA A 31 6.77 1.39 -8.64
C ALA A 31 7.31 2.64 -7.92
N CYS A 32 8.55 2.59 -7.42
CA CYS A 32 9.22 3.74 -6.82
C CYS A 32 9.40 4.87 -7.83
N ALA A 33 9.81 4.58 -9.06
CA ALA A 33 9.93 5.58 -10.12
C ALA A 33 8.58 6.22 -10.47
N MET A 34 7.51 5.42 -10.56
CA MET A 34 6.15 5.92 -10.79
C MET A 34 5.70 6.85 -9.66
N LEU A 35 5.92 6.47 -8.39
CA LEU A 35 5.58 7.30 -7.23
C LEU A 35 6.37 8.60 -7.19
N ALA A 36 7.68 8.54 -7.46
CA ALA A 36 8.54 9.71 -7.45
C ALA A 36 8.27 10.69 -8.60
N GLY A 37 7.81 10.18 -9.75
CA GLY A 37 7.47 10.98 -10.93
C GLY A 37 6.01 11.47 -10.98
N ALA A 38 5.14 11.00 -10.09
CA ALA A 38 3.73 11.33 -10.12
C ALA A 38 3.47 12.80 -9.77
N ARG A 39 2.60 13.46 -10.53
CA ARG A 39 2.18 14.85 -10.23
C ARG A 39 1.42 14.92 -8.91
N ARG A 40 0.54 13.95 -8.66
CA ARG A 40 -0.14 13.70 -7.38
C ARG A 40 -0.35 12.20 -7.22
N ILE A 41 -0.44 11.74 -5.97
CA ILE A 41 -0.68 10.35 -5.63
C ILE A 41 -1.98 10.30 -4.81
N ALA A 42 -2.94 9.51 -5.24
CA ALA A 42 -4.06 9.13 -4.39
C ALA A 42 -3.93 7.65 -4.03
N VAL A 43 -3.99 7.36 -2.74
CA VAL A 43 -3.92 5.99 -2.25
C VAL A 43 -5.27 5.50 -1.75
N TYR A 44 -5.55 4.22 -1.95
CA TYR A 44 -6.79 3.58 -1.52
C TYR A 44 -6.56 2.16 -0.98
N GLY A 45 -7.37 1.81 0.01
CA GLY A 45 -7.45 0.47 0.58
C GLY A 45 -8.70 0.34 1.43
N CYS A 46 -9.13 -0.89 1.67
CA CYS A 46 -10.28 -1.21 2.53
C CYS A 46 -9.81 -1.95 3.80
N GLY A 47 -10.64 -1.99 4.85
CA GLY A 47 -10.38 -2.81 6.04
C GLY A 47 -9.04 -2.54 6.73
N ARG A 48 -8.25 -3.60 6.96
CA ARG A 48 -6.93 -3.52 7.63
C ARG A 48 -5.88 -2.94 6.70
N GLU A 49 -6.00 -3.20 5.42
CA GLU A 49 -5.14 -2.68 4.35
C GLU A 49 -5.25 -1.16 4.29
N ALA A 50 -6.43 -0.59 4.54
CA ALA A 50 -6.61 0.86 4.63
C ALA A 50 -5.71 1.50 5.72
N LEU A 51 -5.50 0.82 6.85
CA LEU A 51 -4.62 1.32 7.91
C LEU A 51 -3.15 1.34 7.45
N GLN A 52 -2.71 0.26 6.78
CA GLN A 52 -1.36 0.17 6.23
C GLN A 52 -1.13 1.22 5.14
N VAL A 53 -2.09 1.40 4.24
CA VAL A 53 -2.05 2.38 3.15
C VAL A 53 -2.04 3.82 3.68
N LYS A 54 -2.77 4.13 4.75
CA LYS A 54 -2.71 5.45 5.42
C LYS A 54 -1.33 5.69 6.05
N GLY A 55 -0.75 4.68 6.69
CA GLY A 55 0.62 4.76 7.21
C GLY A 55 1.66 5.01 6.10
N PHE A 56 1.47 4.36 4.94
CA PHE A 56 2.28 4.57 3.75
C PHE A 56 2.11 5.99 3.18
N ALA A 57 0.87 6.49 3.06
CA ALA A 57 0.60 7.87 2.65
C ALA A 57 1.32 8.88 3.54
N MET A 58 1.29 8.69 4.87
CA MET A 58 2.02 9.55 5.79
C MET A 58 3.53 9.55 5.52
N ARG A 59 4.14 8.41 5.16
CA ARG A 59 5.56 8.38 4.81
C ARG A 59 5.85 9.05 3.47
N LEU A 60 5.02 8.83 2.46
CA LEU A 60 5.15 9.55 1.18
C LEU A 60 5.08 11.07 1.39
N TYR A 61 4.13 11.53 2.23
CA TYR A 61 4.03 12.94 2.61
C TYR A 61 5.29 13.45 3.30
N HIS A 62 5.87 12.70 4.25
CA HIS A 62 7.13 13.06 4.90
C HIS A 62 8.33 13.10 3.93
N LEU A 63 8.28 12.34 2.84
CA LEU A 63 9.27 12.39 1.75
C LEU A 63 9.05 13.57 0.80
N GLY A 64 8.04 14.41 1.04
CA GLY A 64 7.72 15.59 0.22
C GLY A 64 6.84 15.27 -0.99
N LEU A 65 6.30 14.06 -1.09
CA LEU A 65 5.45 13.67 -2.22
C LEU A 65 3.99 14.17 -2.03
N PRO A 66 3.36 14.67 -3.11
CA PRO A 66 1.99 15.17 -3.08
C PRO A 66 0.98 14.01 -3.02
N VAL A 67 0.69 13.52 -1.82
CA VAL A 67 -0.17 12.35 -1.58
C VAL A 67 -1.46 12.70 -0.86
N SER A 68 -2.54 11.99 -1.16
CA SER A 68 -3.84 12.06 -0.48
C SER A 68 -4.48 10.68 -0.36
N VAL A 69 -5.44 10.50 0.54
CA VAL A 69 -6.10 9.21 0.79
C VAL A 69 -7.54 9.29 0.29
N VAL A 70 -7.91 8.42 -0.66
CA VAL A 70 -9.27 8.41 -1.22
C VAL A 70 -10.31 8.21 -0.11
N GLY A 71 -11.35 9.05 -0.15
CA GLY A 71 -12.39 9.15 0.87
C GLY A 71 -12.13 10.21 1.95
N ASP A 72 -10.93 10.79 1.99
CA ASP A 72 -10.64 11.92 2.87
C ASP A 72 -11.14 13.25 2.27
N MET A 73 -11.66 14.15 3.11
CA MET A 73 -12.33 15.40 2.67
C MET A 73 -11.41 16.35 1.89
N THR A 74 -10.11 16.20 2.04
CA THR A 74 -9.08 17.03 1.41
C THR A 74 -8.56 16.46 0.10
N THR A 75 -9.01 15.27 -0.30
CA THR A 75 -8.52 14.61 -1.51
C THR A 75 -9.03 15.33 -2.75
N PRO A 76 -8.15 15.94 -3.56
CA PRO A 76 -8.55 16.61 -4.79
C PRO A 76 -8.93 15.58 -5.87
N PRO A 77 -9.66 15.99 -6.92
CA PRO A 77 -9.90 15.12 -8.07
C PRO A 77 -8.57 14.73 -8.73
N LEU A 78 -8.47 13.47 -9.16
CA LEU A 78 -7.37 12.99 -9.98
C LEU A 78 -7.55 13.43 -11.43
N GLY A 79 -6.45 13.80 -12.06
CA GLY A 79 -6.38 14.11 -13.48
C GLY A 79 -5.33 13.28 -14.20
N GLN A 80 -5.08 13.65 -15.45
CA GLN A 80 -3.97 13.09 -16.22
C GLN A 80 -2.63 13.38 -15.51
N GLU A 81 -1.68 12.47 -15.65
CA GLU A 81 -0.35 12.49 -15.00
C GLU A 81 -0.35 12.29 -13.46
N ASP A 82 -1.52 12.05 -12.85
CA ASP A 82 -1.61 11.62 -11.46
C ASP A 82 -1.54 10.08 -11.35
N LEU A 83 -1.15 9.60 -10.18
CA LEU A 83 -1.05 8.17 -9.87
C LEU A 83 -2.12 7.76 -8.87
N PHE A 84 -2.88 6.73 -9.22
CA PHE A 84 -3.77 6.04 -8.30
C PHE A 84 -3.13 4.72 -7.84
N LEU A 85 -2.90 4.60 -6.53
CA LEU A 85 -2.35 3.39 -5.91
C LEU A 85 -3.41 2.74 -5.03
N ALA A 86 -3.86 1.55 -5.41
CA ALA A 86 -4.81 0.79 -4.64
C ALA A 86 -4.21 -0.53 -4.15
N SER A 87 -4.55 -0.89 -2.91
CA SER A 87 -4.24 -2.21 -2.35
C SER A 87 -5.51 -3.04 -2.19
N SER A 88 -5.55 -4.20 -2.83
CA SER A 88 -6.65 -5.18 -2.75
C SER A 88 -6.05 -6.57 -2.61
N GLY A 89 -6.07 -7.14 -1.40
CA GLY A 89 -5.49 -8.47 -1.14
C GLY A 89 -6.07 -9.56 -2.05
N PRO A 90 -7.41 -9.69 -2.17
CA PRO A 90 -8.04 -10.63 -3.09
C PRO A 90 -7.96 -10.24 -4.57
N GLY A 91 -7.51 -9.03 -4.91
CA GLY A 91 -7.62 -8.48 -6.27
C GLY A 91 -9.05 -8.08 -6.68
N GLU A 92 -10.07 -8.71 -6.11
CA GLU A 92 -11.48 -8.54 -6.49
C GLU A 92 -12.33 -7.73 -5.49
N THR A 93 -11.69 -6.93 -4.64
CA THR A 93 -12.44 -6.10 -3.68
C THR A 93 -13.33 -5.11 -4.45
N THR A 94 -14.64 -5.27 -4.36
CA THR A 94 -15.62 -4.52 -5.18
C THR A 94 -15.45 -3.00 -5.07
N THR A 95 -15.10 -2.50 -3.88
CA THR A 95 -14.89 -1.06 -3.66
C THR A 95 -13.55 -0.54 -4.22
N VAL A 96 -12.66 -1.42 -4.67
CA VAL A 96 -11.42 -1.07 -5.38
C VAL A 96 -11.61 -1.14 -6.90
N LEU A 97 -12.45 -2.06 -7.38
CA LEU A 97 -12.66 -2.32 -8.82
C LEU A 97 -13.73 -1.44 -9.48
N THR A 98 -14.52 -0.71 -8.68
CA THR A 98 -15.61 0.16 -9.15
C THR A 98 -15.20 1.61 -8.99
#